data_AF-A0A7V6HE12-F1
#
_entry.id   AF-A0A7V6HE12-F1
#
_cell.length_a   1.000
_cell.length_b   1.000
_cell.length_c   1.000
_cell.angle_alpha   90.00
_cell.angle_beta   90.00
_cell.angle_gamma   90.00
#
_symmetry.space_group_name_H-M   'P 1'
#
loop_
_entity.id
_entity.type
_entity.pdbx_description
1 polymer ?
#
loop_
_entity_poly.entity_id
_entity_poly.type
_entity_poly.pdbx_seq_one_letter_code
_entity_poly.pdbx_strand_id
1 'polypeptide(L)'
;MKKVLFGLLMAGVIVFGASAAEKVRWPVWFAFNGVEDIDVVGLRLNLPSGECEQVTGIDLGFIGRSQYYNGIQINLFRNDVEDTLAGWQIGCYNSTSLGDALGLQTGLWNEAQSLYGFQAGLVNLADYATGFQIGLINRVEDMHGYQIGLVNIIRSGRVPFCPIINACF
;
A
#
# COMPACT_ATOMS: atom_id res chain seq x y z
N MET A 1 7.68 -46.77 35.60
CA MET A 1 8.08 -45.37 35.94
C MET A 1 8.76 -44.78 34.72
N LYS A 2 8.03 -44.30 33.70
CA LYS A 2 7.64 -42.89 33.49
C LYS A 2 8.69 -41.87 33.96
N LYS A 3 9.31 -41.17 32.99
CA LYS A 3 10.00 -39.86 33.01
C LYS A 3 11.47 -39.89 32.52
N VAL A 4 11.70 -39.94 31.21
CA VAL A 4 12.95 -39.40 30.58
C VAL A 4 12.66 -38.84 29.17
N LEU A 5 11.50 -38.22 28.94
CA LEU A 5 11.20 -37.61 27.62
C LEU A 5 10.59 -36.21 27.82
N PHE A 6 11.41 -35.25 28.23
CA PHE A 6 10.98 -33.83 28.26
C PHE A 6 12.14 -32.81 28.12
N GLY A 7 13.28 -33.21 27.57
CA GLY A 7 14.49 -32.36 27.56
C GLY A 7 14.95 -31.85 26.20
N LEU A 8 14.30 -32.21 25.08
CA LEU A 8 14.93 -32.08 23.74
C LEU A 8 14.03 -31.50 22.64
N LEU A 9 13.02 -30.70 23.00
CA LEU A 9 12.10 -30.10 22.02
C LEU A 9 12.00 -28.56 22.07
N MET A 10 12.91 -27.88 22.76
CA MET A 10 12.95 -26.39 22.83
C MET A 10 14.32 -25.83 22.41
N ALA A 11 14.97 -26.46 21.43
CA ALA A 11 16.23 -25.98 20.84
C ALA A 11 16.21 -25.94 19.30
N GLY A 12 15.02 -26.14 18.69
CA GLY A 12 14.84 -26.07 17.24
C GLY A 12 14.24 -24.74 16.83
N VAL A 13 15.02 -23.95 16.10
CA VAL A 13 14.63 -22.72 15.37
C VAL A 13 14.57 -21.43 16.22
N ILE A 14 15.73 -21.03 16.75
CA ILE A 14 16.09 -19.60 16.79
C ILE A 14 17.41 -19.47 16.03
N VAL A 15 17.33 -19.61 14.70
CA VAL A 15 18.38 -19.15 13.78
C VAL A 15 17.67 -18.44 12.64
N PHE A 16 17.02 -17.33 12.96
CA PHE A 16 16.84 -16.23 12.01
C PHE A 16 17.79 -15.13 12.44
N GLY A 17 18.65 -14.73 11.50
CA GLY A 17 19.91 -14.04 11.75
C GLY A 17 19.81 -12.85 12.70
N ALA A 18 20.74 -12.80 13.66
CA ALA A 18 20.94 -11.67 14.54
C ALA A 18 21.08 -10.32 13.80
N SER A 19 21.52 -10.35 12.53
CA SER A 19 21.62 -9.16 11.66
C SER A 19 20.29 -8.71 11.05
N ALA A 20 19.32 -9.61 10.81
CA ALA A 20 17.99 -9.24 10.32
C ALA A 20 17.08 -8.75 11.47
N ALA A 21 17.25 -9.33 12.66
CA ALA A 21 16.51 -8.91 13.86
C ALA A 21 16.88 -7.48 14.33
N GLU A 22 18.02 -6.93 13.93
CA GLU A 22 18.49 -5.61 14.35
C GLU A 22 17.71 -4.46 13.69
N LYS A 23 17.22 -4.68 12.46
CA LYS A 23 16.41 -3.72 11.69
C LYS A 23 14.91 -3.90 11.85
N VAL A 24 14.46 -5.07 12.31
CA VAL A 24 13.03 -5.33 12.47
C VAL A 24 12.51 -4.75 13.80
N ARG A 25 11.34 -4.11 13.76
CA ARG A 25 10.60 -3.61 14.93
C ARG A 25 9.26 -4.32 15.01
N TRP A 26 9.05 -4.98 16.15
CA TRP A 26 7.84 -5.76 16.47
C TRP A 26 7.54 -5.63 17.97
N PRO A 27 6.27 -5.58 18.40
CA PRO A 27 5.04 -5.60 17.60
C PRO A 27 4.52 -4.20 17.25
N VAL A 28 5.09 -3.16 17.85
CA VAL A 28 4.68 -1.76 17.66
C VAL A 28 5.91 -0.90 17.44
N TRP A 29 5.83 0.02 16.48
CA TRP A 29 6.85 1.03 16.24
C TRP A 29 6.23 2.42 16.19
N PHE A 30 6.90 3.39 16.81
CA PHE A 30 6.54 4.80 16.73
C PHE A 30 7.55 5.49 15.82
N ALA A 31 7.12 5.80 14.60
CA ALA A 31 7.95 6.51 13.63
C ALA A 31 7.79 8.02 13.84
N PHE A 32 8.90 8.69 14.13
CA PHE A 32 8.94 10.14 14.35
C PHE A 32 9.88 10.78 13.35
N ASN A 33 9.30 11.43 12.35
CA ASN A 33 9.90 12.36 11.40
C ASN A 33 11.36 12.04 11.00
N GLY A 34 11.53 11.28 9.92
CA GLY A 34 12.84 10.94 9.39
C GLY A 34 12.77 9.67 8.54
N VAL A 35 13.81 9.46 7.73
CA VAL A 35 14.01 8.23 6.98
C VAL A 35 14.64 7.20 7.91
N GLU A 36 13.95 6.08 8.12
CA GLU A 36 14.42 4.98 8.95
C GLU A 36 14.61 3.73 8.07
N ASP A 37 15.86 3.25 8.00
CA ASP A 37 16.23 1.98 7.37
C ASP A 37 15.87 0.81 8.31
N ILE A 38 14.57 0.65 8.55
CA ILE A 38 13.97 -0.34 9.46
C ILE A 38 12.74 -0.99 8.83
N ASP A 39 12.49 -2.23 9.26
CA ASP A 39 11.32 -3.00 8.89
C ASP A 39 10.35 -3.06 10.07
N VAL A 40 9.10 -2.64 9.89
CA VAL A 40 8.07 -2.75 10.92
C VAL A 40 7.16 -3.94 10.62
N VAL A 41 6.99 -4.82 11.60
CA VAL A 41 6.02 -5.91 11.55
C VAL A 41 5.03 -5.73 12.71
N GLY A 42 3.76 -5.49 12.38
CA GLY A 42 2.71 -5.24 13.36
C GLY A 42 2.09 -3.85 13.19
N LEU A 43 2.14 -3.01 14.24
CA LEU A 43 1.54 -1.68 14.23
C LEU A 43 2.61 -0.59 14.09
N ARG A 44 2.51 0.24 13.05
CA ARG A 44 3.24 1.51 12.94
C ARG A 44 2.33 2.65 13.37
N LEU A 45 2.85 3.52 14.23
CA LEU A 45 2.23 4.80 14.58
C LEU A 45 3.16 5.92 14.11
N ASN A 46 2.72 6.74 13.15
CA ASN A 46 3.53 7.85 12.64
C ASN A 46 3.01 9.21 13.11
N LEU A 47 3.90 10.00 13.73
CA LEU A 47 3.58 11.32 14.26
C LEU A 47 4.80 12.25 14.14
N PRO A 48 4.71 13.42 13.47
CA PRO A 48 3.70 13.80 12.49
C PRO A 48 3.91 13.11 11.12
N SER A 49 5.07 12.51 10.91
CA SER A 49 5.45 11.80 9.69
C SER A 49 6.32 10.61 10.07
N GLY A 50 6.31 9.55 9.30
CA GLY A 50 7.17 8.38 9.51
C GLY A 50 7.53 7.72 8.19
N GLU A 51 8.81 7.47 7.97
CA GLU A 51 9.33 6.85 6.75
C GLU A 51 10.14 5.61 7.15
N CYS A 52 9.70 4.44 6.72
CA CYS A 52 10.35 3.15 7.02
C CYS A 52 10.53 2.36 5.73
N GLU A 53 11.59 1.57 5.60
CA GLU A 53 11.83 0.76 4.39
C GLU A 53 10.65 -0.19 4.11
N GLN A 54 10.32 -1.05 5.07
CA GLN A 54 9.19 -1.98 4.95
C GLN A 54 8.20 -1.84 6.11
N VAL A 55 6.91 -1.95 5.81
CA VAL A 55 5.87 -2.09 6.84
C VAL A 55 4.92 -3.23 6.46
N THR A 56 4.85 -4.23 7.33
CA THR A 56 3.88 -5.32 7.25
C THR A 56 2.92 -5.24 8.44
N GLY A 57 1.66 -4.87 8.19
CA GLY A 57 0.61 -4.82 9.20
C GLY A 57 -0.29 -3.60 9.08
N ILE A 58 -0.47 -2.87 10.18
CA ILE A 58 -1.35 -1.70 10.23
C ILE A 58 -0.48 -0.46 10.46
N ASP A 59 -0.71 0.59 9.68
CA ASP A 59 -0.05 1.87 9.85
C ASP A 59 -1.08 2.97 10.10
N LEU A 60 -0.97 3.68 11.23
CA LEU A 60 -1.89 4.74 11.61
C LEU A 60 -1.15 6.05 11.88
N GLY A 61 -1.65 7.16 11.35
CA GLY A 61 -1.06 8.46 11.64
C GLY A 61 -1.49 9.59 10.70
N PHE A 62 -0.54 10.46 10.38
CA PHE A 62 -0.76 11.65 9.56
C PHE A 62 -0.10 11.52 8.19
N ILE A 63 1.19 11.16 8.15
CA ILE A 63 1.99 11.01 6.94
C ILE A 63 2.84 9.74 7.07
N GLY A 64 2.48 8.71 6.31
CA GLY A 64 3.21 7.46 6.26
C GLY A 64 3.90 7.29 4.92
N ARG A 65 5.21 7.04 4.95
CA ARG A 65 6.01 6.70 3.77
C ARG A 65 6.66 5.34 3.95
N SER A 66 6.65 4.54 2.90
CA SER A 66 7.34 3.25 2.88
C SER A 66 7.87 2.92 1.50
N GLN A 67 8.89 2.09 1.41
CA GLN A 67 9.31 1.55 0.11
C GLN A 67 8.46 0.33 -0.25
N TYR A 68 8.27 -0.57 0.72
CA TYR A 68 7.44 -1.77 0.61
C TYR A 68 6.35 -1.76 1.68
N TYR A 69 5.10 -1.99 1.27
CA TYR A 69 3.98 -1.99 2.21
C TYR A 69 3.07 -3.21 2.01
N ASN A 70 2.76 -3.91 3.10
CA ASN A 70 1.81 -5.01 3.11
C ASN A 70 0.81 -4.85 4.27
N GLY A 71 -0.48 -4.66 3.98
CA GLY A 71 -1.53 -4.58 5.00
C GLY A 71 -2.46 -3.37 4.85
N ILE A 72 -2.72 -2.63 5.93
CA ILE A 72 -3.70 -1.53 5.95
C ILE A 72 -3.06 -0.23 6.43
N GLN A 73 -2.91 0.72 5.50
CA GLN A 73 -2.30 2.02 5.71
C GLN A 73 -3.38 3.09 5.88
N ILE A 74 -3.53 3.68 7.07
CA ILE A 74 -4.54 4.70 7.38
C ILE A 74 -3.83 5.96 7.89
N ASN A 75 -3.55 6.88 6.98
CA ASN A 75 -2.94 8.17 7.30
C ASN A 75 -3.80 9.33 6.83
N LEU A 76 -3.97 10.33 7.69
CA LEU A 76 -4.91 11.41 7.41
C LEU A 76 -4.53 12.23 6.17
N PHE A 77 -3.26 12.60 6.01
CA PHE A 77 -2.83 13.53 4.96
C PHE A 77 -2.21 12.82 3.76
N ARG A 78 -1.25 11.91 3.99
CA ARG A 78 -0.52 11.27 2.89
C ARG A 78 -0.11 9.84 3.23
N ASN A 79 -0.39 8.93 2.30
CA ASN A 79 0.21 7.61 2.20
C ASN A 79 1.11 7.60 0.96
N ASP A 80 2.38 7.25 1.13
CA ASP A 80 3.32 7.09 0.03
C ASP A 80 3.95 5.72 0.13
N VAL A 81 3.86 4.94 -0.95
CA VAL A 81 4.57 3.68 -1.10
C VAL A 81 5.39 3.75 -2.36
N GLU A 82 6.71 3.72 -2.24
CA GLU A 82 7.58 4.02 -3.38
C GLU A 82 7.53 2.91 -4.43
N ASP A 83 7.68 1.65 -4.01
CA ASP A 83 7.86 0.51 -4.91
C ASP A 83 6.61 -0.38 -4.94
N THR A 84 6.40 -1.23 -3.92
CA THR A 84 5.30 -2.21 -3.94
C THR A 84 4.33 -2.00 -2.79
N LEU A 85 3.05 -1.83 -3.13
CA LEU A 85 1.92 -1.85 -2.21
C LEU A 85 1.13 -3.15 -2.39
N ALA A 86 0.96 -3.93 -1.33
CA ALA A 86 0.05 -5.06 -1.27
C ALA A 86 -0.95 -4.85 -0.12
N GLY A 87 -2.10 -4.24 -0.38
CA GLY A 87 -3.04 -3.94 0.70
C GLY A 87 -4.00 -2.81 0.43
N TRP A 88 -4.35 -2.06 1.48
CA TRP A 88 -5.30 -0.96 1.42
C TRP A 88 -4.70 0.34 1.95
N GLN A 89 -4.63 1.37 1.11
CA GLN A 89 -4.32 2.74 1.50
C GLN A 89 -5.58 3.59 1.70
N ILE A 90 -5.66 4.27 2.84
CA ILE A 90 -6.75 5.16 3.23
C ILE A 90 -6.15 6.50 3.65
N GLY A 91 -6.48 7.58 2.95
CA GLY A 91 -5.98 8.91 3.28
C GLY A 91 -6.42 10.00 2.30
N CYS A 92 -6.11 11.26 2.57
CA CYS A 92 -6.42 12.34 1.63
C CYS A 92 -5.67 12.16 0.29
N TYR A 93 -4.38 11.81 0.36
CA TYR A 93 -3.53 11.56 -0.80
C TYR A 93 -2.85 10.19 -0.66
N ASN A 94 -3.08 9.30 -1.61
CA ASN A 94 -2.45 7.99 -1.70
C ASN A 94 -1.60 7.93 -2.97
N SER A 95 -0.37 7.47 -2.85
CA SER A 95 0.59 7.41 -3.95
C SER A 95 1.35 6.08 -3.93
N THR A 96 1.43 5.46 -5.11
CA THR A 96 2.33 4.35 -5.42
C THR A 96 3.06 4.64 -6.71
N SER A 97 4.19 5.33 -6.62
CA SER A 97 4.74 6.11 -7.74
C SER A 97 5.70 5.36 -8.66
N LEU A 98 6.43 4.34 -8.17
CA LEU A 98 7.47 3.65 -8.95
C LEU A 98 7.21 2.14 -9.18
N GLY A 99 6.12 1.59 -8.63
CA GLY A 99 5.83 0.17 -8.83
C GLY A 99 4.36 -0.20 -8.72
N ASP A 100 4.12 -1.42 -8.22
CA ASP A 100 2.83 -2.09 -8.32
C ASP A 100 1.97 -1.86 -7.07
N ALA A 101 0.76 -1.35 -7.30
CA ALA A 101 -0.29 -1.23 -6.30
C ALA A 101 -1.29 -2.39 -6.43
N LEU A 102 -1.04 -3.46 -5.70
CA LEU A 102 -1.96 -4.59 -5.54
C LEU A 102 -2.92 -4.34 -4.38
N GLY A 103 -4.17 -4.01 -4.70
CA GLY A 103 -5.23 -3.89 -3.70
C GLY A 103 -6.11 -2.65 -3.86
N LEU A 104 -6.29 -1.90 -2.76
CA LEU A 104 -7.28 -0.82 -2.68
C LEU A 104 -6.59 0.51 -2.33
N GLN A 105 -6.96 1.58 -3.03
CA GLN A 105 -6.63 2.95 -2.61
C GLN A 105 -7.93 3.74 -2.48
N THR A 106 -8.18 4.28 -1.29
CA THR A 106 -9.37 5.09 -1.01
C THR A 106 -8.98 6.44 -0.45
N GLY A 107 -9.41 7.53 -1.10
CA GLY A 107 -8.94 8.86 -0.73
C GLY A 107 -9.55 10.00 -1.53
N LEU A 108 -9.06 11.21 -1.35
CA LEU A 108 -9.44 12.32 -2.23
C LEU A 108 -8.68 12.23 -3.55
N TRP A 109 -7.38 11.89 -3.45
CA TRP A 109 -6.48 11.70 -4.57
C TRP A 109 -5.79 10.35 -4.44
N ASN A 110 -5.94 9.51 -5.45
CA ASN A 110 -5.25 8.23 -5.56
C ASN A 110 -4.39 8.22 -6.82
N GLU A 111 -3.14 7.81 -6.68
CA GLU A 111 -2.15 7.76 -7.74
C GLU A 111 -1.38 6.44 -7.66
N ALA A 112 -1.24 5.76 -8.79
CA ALA A 112 -0.47 4.52 -8.89
C ALA A 112 0.21 4.45 -10.26
N GLN A 113 1.44 3.95 -10.36
CA GLN A 113 2.01 3.66 -11.68
C GLN A 113 1.28 2.47 -12.32
N SER A 114 1.28 1.33 -11.62
CA SER A 114 0.59 0.11 -12.03
C SER A 114 -0.43 -0.29 -10.97
N LEU A 115 -1.71 -0.18 -11.28
CA LEU A 115 -2.80 -0.58 -10.37
C LEU A 115 -3.31 -1.98 -10.73
N TYR A 116 -3.36 -2.86 -9.74
CA TYR A 116 -4.05 -4.14 -9.80
C TYR A 116 -5.09 -4.20 -8.66
N GLY A 117 -6.30 -3.72 -8.94
CA GLY A 117 -7.37 -3.69 -7.93
C GLY A 117 -8.33 -2.51 -8.09
N PHE A 118 -8.56 -1.76 -7.01
CA PHE A 118 -9.57 -0.70 -6.97
C PHE A 118 -9.01 0.64 -6.47
N GLN A 119 -9.34 1.71 -7.18
CA GLN A 119 -9.19 3.07 -6.69
C GLN A 119 -10.58 3.70 -6.48
N ALA A 120 -10.82 4.27 -5.30
CA ALA A 120 -12.04 5.02 -5.02
C ALA A 120 -11.69 6.39 -4.45
N GLY A 121 -12.10 7.47 -5.12
CA GLY A 121 -11.76 8.82 -4.67
C GLY A 121 -12.33 9.93 -5.52
N LEU A 122 -11.96 11.18 -5.25
CA LEU A 122 -12.38 12.27 -6.14
C LEU A 122 -11.59 12.22 -7.45
N VAL A 123 -10.28 11.98 -7.34
CA VAL A 123 -9.36 11.86 -8.46
C VAL A 123 -8.61 10.54 -8.35
N ASN A 124 -8.69 9.73 -9.40
CA ASN A 124 -7.95 8.48 -9.53
C ASN A 124 -7.08 8.55 -10.78
N LEU A 125 -5.78 8.39 -10.59
CA LEU A 125 -4.78 8.41 -11.64
C LEU A 125 -4.01 7.09 -11.65
N ALA A 126 -3.83 6.53 -12.84
CA ALA A 126 -2.85 5.48 -13.04
C ALA A 126 -2.18 5.58 -14.41
N ASP A 127 -1.01 4.98 -14.59
CA ASP A 127 -0.47 4.76 -15.94
C ASP A 127 -1.07 3.47 -16.52
N TYR A 128 -0.96 2.37 -15.78
CA TYR A 128 -1.55 1.08 -16.13
C TYR A 128 -2.55 0.67 -15.05
N ALA A 129 -3.77 0.28 -15.43
CA ALA A 129 -4.76 -0.20 -14.47
C ALA A 129 -5.46 -1.48 -14.93
N THR A 130 -5.38 -2.52 -14.10
CA THR A 130 -6.21 -3.71 -14.20
C THR A 130 -7.19 -3.73 -13.02
N GLY A 131 -8.47 -3.47 -13.28
CA GLY A 131 -9.51 -3.45 -12.24
C GLY A 131 -10.50 -2.30 -12.37
N PHE A 132 -10.77 -1.58 -11.27
CA PHE A 132 -11.86 -0.60 -11.22
C PHE A 132 -11.41 0.75 -10.65
N GLN A 133 -11.85 1.84 -11.27
CA GLN A 133 -11.69 3.19 -10.73
C GLN A 133 -13.07 3.84 -10.55
N ILE A 134 -13.36 4.32 -9.34
CA ILE A 134 -14.63 5.00 -9.02
C ILE A 134 -14.31 6.39 -8.48
N GLY A 135 -14.76 7.44 -9.16
CA GLY A 135 -14.48 8.79 -8.72
C GLY A 135 -15.12 9.90 -9.51
N LEU A 136 -14.80 11.16 -9.21
CA LEU A 136 -15.26 12.26 -10.07
C LEU A 136 -14.44 12.30 -11.37
N ILE A 137 -13.14 12.11 -11.25
CA ILE A 137 -12.18 12.10 -12.34
C ILE A 137 -11.38 10.81 -12.27
N ASN A 138 -11.44 10.01 -13.32
CA ASN A 138 -10.63 8.82 -13.51
C ASN A 138 -9.79 9.01 -14.77
N ARG A 139 -8.48 8.84 -14.66
CA ARG A 139 -7.57 8.89 -15.81
C ARG A 139 -6.59 7.73 -15.74
N VAL A 140 -6.44 7.06 -16.86
CA VAL A 140 -5.46 6.01 -17.05
C VAL A 140 -4.85 6.08 -18.46
N GLU A 141 -3.57 5.73 -18.60
CA GLU A 141 -2.95 5.60 -19.93
C GLU A 141 -3.42 4.32 -20.61
N ASP A 142 -3.33 3.17 -19.93
CA ASP A 142 -3.81 1.88 -20.42
C ASP A 142 -4.61 1.11 -19.37
N MET A 143 -5.74 0.52 -19.79
CA MET A 143 -6.68 -0.12 -18.87
C MET A 143 -7.23 -1.44 -19.36
N HIS A 144 -7.31 -2.38 -18.41
CA HIS A 144 -8.12 -3.58 -18.48
C HIS A 144 -9.14 -3.60 -17.33
N GLY A 145 -10.35 -3.09 -17.58
CA GLY A 145 -11.40 -2.99 -16.57
C GLY A 145 -12.39 -1.83 -16.78
N TYR A 146 -12.90 -1.25 -15.68
CA TYR A 146 -13.97 -0.26 -15.70
C TYR A 146 -13.64 1.02 -14.92
N GLN A 147 -14.03 2.16 -15.47
CA GLN A 147 -14.06 3.45 -14.77
C GLN A 147 -15.51 3.91 -14.59
N ILE A 148 -15.85 4.41 -13.42
CA ILE A 148 -17.14 5.01 -13.11
C ILE A 148 -16.90 6.40 -12.52
N GLY A 149 -17.41 7.43 -13.18
CA GLY A 149 -17.18 8.81 -12.76
C GLY A 149 -17.68 9.87 -13.72
N LEU A 150 -17.64 11.14 -13.32
CA LEU A 150 -18.10 12.23 -14.20
C LEU A 150 -17.19 12.37 -15.43
N VAL A 151 -15.88 12.23 -15.23
CA VAL A 151 -14.84 12.30 -16.26
C VAL A 151 -14.04 11.02 -16.22
N ASN A 152 -14.14 10.19 -17.27
CA ASN A 152 -13.37 8.95 -17.38
C ASN A 152 -12.53 9.01 -18.66
N ILE A 153 -11.21 8.86 -18.52
CA ILE A 153 -10.25 8.94 -19.61
C ILE A 153 -9.40 7.66 -19.61
N ILE A 154 -9.39 6.95 -20.74
CA ILE A 154 -8.55 5.78 -21.01
C ILE A 154 -7.79 6.06 -22.30
N ARG A 155 -6.52 6.50 -22.23
CA ARG A 155 -5.83 7.04 -23.42
C ARG A 155 -5.60 6.01 -24.53
N SER A 156 -5.27 4.77 -24.20
CA SER A 156 -5.10 3.66 -25.14
C SER A 156 -6.42 3.10 -25.69
N GLY A 157 -7.54 3.46 -25.06
CA GLY A 157 -8.84 2.88 -25.34
C GLY A 157 -9.43 3.33 -26.69
N ARG A 158 -10.29 2.47 -27.27
CA ARG A 158 -11.07 2.81 -28.47
C ARG A 158 -11.93 4.06 -28.28
N VAL A 159 -12.37 4.30 -27.05
CA VAL A 159 -13.13 5.48 -26.62
C VAL A 159 -12.31 6.19 -25.54
N PRO A 160 -11.45 7.16 -25.93
CA PRO A 160 -10.52 7.77 -25.00
C PRO A 160 -11.17 8.53 -23.85
N PHE A 161 -12.40 9.02 -24.05
CA PHE A 161 -13.17 9.71 -23.03
C PHE A 161 -14.62 9.25 -23.05
N CYS A 162 -15.18 8.96 -21.88
CA CYS A 162 -16.62 8.69 -21.72
C CYS A 162 -17.13 9.25 -20.40
N PRO A 163 -18.25 10.01 -20.39
CA PRO A 163 -18.88 10.43 -19.15
C PRO A 163 -19.58 9.26 -18.46
N ILE A 164 -19.67 9.32 -17.12
CA ILE A 164 -20.37 8.35 -16.25
C ILE A 164 -19.69 6.98 -16.17
N ILE A 165 -19.49 6.27 -17.28
CA ILE A 165 -18.86 4.93 -17.31
C ILE A 165 -17.93 4.83 -18.53
N ASN A 166 -16.72 4.30 -18.35
CA ASN A 166 -15.83 3.87 -19.44
C ASN A 166 -15.28 2.45 -19.15
N ALA A 167 -14.91 1.71 -20.18
CA ALA A 167 -14.35 0.36 -20.03
C ALA A 167 -13.43 0.01 -21.20
N CYS A 168 -12.41 -0.81 -20.92
CA CYS A 168 -11.44 -1.30 -21.90
C CYS A 168 -11.00 -2.72 -21.51
N PHE A 169 -10.83 -3.61 -22.49
CA PHE A 169 -10.48 -5.02 -22.31
C PHE A 169 -9.48 -5.48 -23.37
#